data_AF-A0A743ST37-F1
#
_entry.id   AF-A0A743ST37-F1
#
_cell.length_a   1.000
_cell.length_b   1.000
_cell.length_c   1.000
_cell.angle_alpha   90.00
_cell.angle_beta   90.00
_cell.angle_gamma   90.00
#
_symmetry.space_group_name_H-M   'P 1'
#
loop_
_entity.id
_entity.type
_entity.pdbx_description
1 polymer ?
#
loop_
_entity_poly.entity_id
_entity_poly.type
_entity_poly.pdbx_seq_one_letter_code
_entity_poly.pdbx_strand_id
1 'polypeptide(L)'
;MTYHEREKLKFFTYQCAGNGDIQSMERTLIMIAHWMRQGQRISFTEYASQWTESHRSETGSYQSTSAMIQLWPFSGKRCISKSGSDYYWMGVDKTRADDEVEIRHAVTSILAEYPTFNEEGLYWRERNIAWEHPLDSLRFMIGATSCMRWIRTHGLSQCQIKTFPKDNPTSYGLKHAVENYNKGIINEHGNDMEPGYITNGSLIAAMVANGYVFKPIKGINALFNISPKALKKAGSSTWVYY
;
A
#
# COMPACT_ATOMS: atom_id res chain seq x y z
N MET A 1 -2.84 11.81 -10.67
CA MET A 1 -2.54 11.15 -11.96
C MET A 1 -1.12 11.49 -12.39
N THR A 2 -0.26 10.48 -12.57
CA THR A 2 1.14 10.62 -13.00
C THR A 2 1.26 10.95 -14.50
N TYR A 3 2.46 11.27 -14.99
CA TYR A 3 2.70 11.45 -16.43
C TYR A 3 2.32 10.18 -17.21
N HIS A 4 2.78 9.02 -16.76
CA HIS A 4 2.53 7.75 -17.44
C HIS A 4 1.03 7.38 -17.43
N GLU A 5 0.32 7.66 -16.34
CA GLU A 5 -1.13 7.48 -16.27
C GLU A 5 -1.88 8.37 -17.27
N ARG A 6 -1.44 9.62 -17.44
CA ARG A 6 -2.00 10.54 -18.44
C ARG A 6 -1.77 10.06 -19.87
N GLU A 7 -0.56 9.59 -20.18
CA GLU A 7 -0.25 9.08 -21.53
C GLU A 7 -1.03 7.80 -21.84
N LYS A 8 -1.16 6.88 -20.87
CA LYS A 8 -2.01 5.68 -21.00
C LYS A 8 -3.47 6.06 -21.25
N LEU A 9 -4.01 7.03 -20.52
CA LEU A 9 -5.39 7.50 -20.68
C LEU A 9 -5.64 8.16 -22.05
N LYS A 10 -4.69 8.97 -22.54
CA LYS A 10 -4.77 9.55 -23.90
C LYS A 10 -4.81 8.45 -24.97
N PHE A 11 -3.91 7.48 -24.86
CA PHE A 11 -3.84 6.37 -25.81
C PHE A 11 -5.14 5.56 -25.81
N PHE A 12 -5.67 5.23 -24.63
CA PHE A 12 -6.98 4.59 -24.49
C PHE A 12 -8.10 5.39 -25.17
N THR A 13 -8.11 6.72 -24.96
CA THR A 13 -9.11 7.61 -25.58
C THR A 13 -9.02 7.55 -27.11
N TYR A 14 -7.81 7.58 -27.68
CA TYR A 14 -7.63 7.44 -29.12
C TYR A 14 -8.10 6.09 -29.66
N GLN A 15 -7.84 4.99 -28.94
CA GLN A 15 -8.32 3.66 -29.32
C GLN A 15 -9.85 3.57 -29.27
N CYS A 16 -10.48 4.07 -28.21
CA CYS A 16 -11.93 4.09 -28.11
C CYS A 16 -12.57 4.94 -29.21
N ALA A 17 -12.01 6.12 -29.49
CA ALA A 17 -12.48 6.98 -30.59
C ALA A 17 -12.36 6.29 -31.95
N GLY A 18 -11.22 5.64 -32.22
CA GLY A 18 -11.01 4.88 -33.47
C GLY A 18 -11.98 3.70 -33.63
N ASN A 19 -12.41 3.08 -32.52
CA ASN A 19 -13.34 1.95 -32.51
C ASN A 19 -14.81 2.35 -32.36
N GLY A 20 -15.13 3.65 -32.24
CA GLY A 20 -16.49 4.11 -31.94
C GLY A 20 -17.00 3.69 -30.55
N ASP A 21 -16.10 3.34 -29.61
CA ASP A 21 -16.44 2.88 -28.27
C ASP A 21 -16.72 4.06 -27.33
N ILE A 22 -17.88 4.69 -27.56
CA ILE A 22 -18.36 5.83 -26.78
C ILE A 22 -18.60 5.43 -25.32
N GLN A 23 -19.05 4.20 -25.07
CA GLN A 23 -19.37 3.73 -23.71
C GLN A 23 -18.13 3.68 -22.82
N SER A 24 -17.00 3.16 -23.32
CA SER A 24 -15.74 3.16 -22.57
C SER A 24 -15.27 4.58 -22.24
N MET A 25 -15.42 5.53 -23.18
CA MET A 25 -15.06 6.93 -22.94
C MET A 25 -15.94 7.58 -21.87
N GLU A 26 -17.27 7.44 -21.99
CA GLU A 26 -18.25 7.97 -21.03
C GLU A 26 -18.00 7.42 -19.62
N ARG A 27 -17.89 6.11 -19.49
CA ARG A 27 -17.66 5.43 -18.19
C ARG A 27 -16.32 5.80 -17.58
N THR A 28 -15.28 6.00 -18.41
CA THR A 28 -13.98 6.47 -17.92
C THR A 28 -14.05 7.89 -17.36
N LEU A 29 -14.82 8.79 -17.98
CA LEU A 29 -15.03 10.15 -17.44
C LEU A 29 -15.78 10.12 -16.11
N ILE A 30 -16.81 9.28 -16.00
CA ILE A 30 -17.55 9.06 -14.74
C ILE A 30 -16.61 8.51 -13.66
N MET A 31 -15.80 7.51 -13.99
CA MET A 31 -14.80 6.93 -13.08
C MET A 31 -13.79 7.98 -12.61
N ILE A 32 -13.29 8.85 -13.49
CA ILE A 32 -12.40 9.97 -13.13
C ILE A 32 -13.10 10.93 -12.16
N ALA A 33 -14.37 11.27 -12.39
CA ALA A 33 -15.13 12.13 -11.48
C ALA A 33 -15.25 11.51 -10.07
N HIS A 34 -15.53 10.20 -9.98
CA HIS A 34 -15.54 9.51 -8.70
C HIS A 34 -14.15 9.42 -8.05
N TRP A 35 -13.09 9.20 -8.83
CA TRP A 35 -11.71 9.22 -8.34
C TRP A 35 -11.35 10.58 -7.73
N MET A 36 -11.70 11.67 -8.42
CA MET A 36 -11.42 13.04 -7.95
C MET A 36 -12.18 13.40 -6.67
N ARG A 37 -13.32 12.73 -6.40
CA ARG A 37 -14.08 12.88 -5.15
C ARG A 37 -13.43 12.16 -3.97
N GLN A 38 -12.53 11.20 -4.20
CA GLN A 38 -11.96 10.43 -3.09
C GLN A 38 -11.20 11.35 -2.14
N GLY A 39 -11.53 11.29 -0.84
CA GLY A 39 -10.80 12.01 0.21
C GLY A 39 -9.45 11.38 0.56
N GLN A 40 -9.11 10.24 -0.04
CA GLN A 40 -7.90 9.46 0.20
C GLN A 40 -6.95 9.57 -1.01
N ARG A 41 -5.63 9.55 -0.74
CA ARG A 41 -4.60 9.63 -1.78
C ARG A 41 -4.41 8.25 -2.43
N ILE A 42 -5.03 8.06 -3.59
CA ILE A 42 -5.00 6.81 -4.37
C ILE A 42 -4.57 7.14 -5.79
N SER A 43 -3.68 6.33 -6.38
CA SER A 43 -3.31 6.51 -7.80
C SER A 43 -4.54 6.31 -8.69
N PHE A 44 -4.54 6.94 -9.87
CA PHE A 44 -5.67 6.76 -10.77
C PHE A 44 -5.75 5.31 -11.25
N THR A 45 -4.61 4.68 -11.52
CA THR A 45 -4.53 3.27 -11.96
C THR A 45 -5.12 2.32 -10.92
N GLU A 46 -4.79 2.50 -9.65
CA GLU A 46 -5.33 1.68 -8.56
C GLU A 46 -6.83 1.92 -8.40
N TYR A 47 -7.27 3.18 -8.41
CA TYR A 47 -8.69 3.45 -8.32
C TYR A 47 -9.46 2.86 -9.51
N ALA A 48 -8.92 2.99 -10.71
CA ALA A 48 -9.53 2.51 -11.94
C ALA A 48 -9.64 0.98 -11.97
N SER A 49 -8.62 0.26 -11.50
CA SER A 49 -8.69 -1.21 -11.43
C SER A 49 -9.79 -1.68 -10.46
N GLN A 50 -9.95 -1.00 -9.33
CA GLN A 50 -10.96 -1.30 -8.32
C GLN A 50 -12.37 -0.95 -8.80
N TRP A 51 -12.54 0.21 -9.44
CA TRP A 51 -13.83 0.65 -9.97
C TRP A 51 -14.29 -0.24 -11.12
N THR A 52 -13.34 -0.63 -11.98
CA THR A 52 -13.61 -1.53 -13.10
C THR A 52 -14.05 -2.90 -12.61
N GLU A 53 -13.41 -3.41 -11.55
CA GLU A 53 -13.82 -4.67 -10.93
C GLU A 53 -15.18 -4.56 -10.23
N SER A 54 -15.44 -3.48 -9.50
CA SER A 54 -16.69 -3.33 -8.74
C SER A 54 -17.94 -3.27 -9.62
N HIS A 55 -17.79 -2.86 -10.89
CA HIS A 55 -18.87 -2.81 -11.88
C HIS A 55 -18.73 -3.87 -12.99
N ARG A 56 -17.86 -4.87 -12.84
CA ARG A 56 -17.61 -5.91 -13.87
C ARG A 56 -18.88 -6.67 -14.27
N SER A 57 -19.67 -7.07 -13.28
CA SER A 57 -20.87 -7.90 -13.47
C SER A 57 -22.18 -7.11 -13.32
N GLU A 58 -22.12 -5.79 -13.40
CA GLU A 58 -23.31 -4.94 -13.31
C GLU A 58 -24.09 -4.92 -14.62
N THR A 59 -25.38 -4.64 -14.57
CA THR A 59 -26.20 -4.43 -15.77
C THR A 59 -26.64 -2.98 -15.83
N GLY A 60 -26.34 -2.29 -16.92
CA GLY A 60 -26.79 -0.92 -17.17
C GLY A 60 -25.64 0.08 -17.41
N SER A 61 -25.87 1.34 -17.06
CA SER A 61 -25.02 2.48 -17.45
C SER A 61 -23.60 2.43 -16.88
N TYR A 62 -23.40 1.77 -15.74
CA TYR A 62 -22.11 1.72 -15.05
C TYR A 62 -21.28 0.45 -15.31
N GLN A 63 -21.79 -0.52 -16.08
CA GLN A 63 -21.09 -1.78 -16.34
C GLN A 63 -19.70 -1.54 -16.94
N SER A 64 -18.66 -2.15 -16.39
CA SER A 64 -17.32 -2.03 -16.97
C SER A 64 -17.22 -2.69 -18.33
N THR A 65 -16.65 -1.99 -19.31
CA THR A 65 -16.42 -2.55 -20.66
C THR A 65 -15.22 -3.48 -20.67
N SER A 66 -15.14 -4.37 -21.67
CA SER A 66 -13.97 -5.21 -21.88
C SER A 66 -12.68 -4.40 -22.07
N ALA A 67 -12.76 -3.24 -22.72
CA ALA A 67 -11.63 -2.35 -22.93
C ALA A 67 -11.11 -1.76 -21.60
N MET A 68 -12.01 -1.33 -20.71
CA MET A 68 -11.64 -0.87 -19.38
C MET A 68 -10.98 -1.99 -18.55
N ILE A 69 -11.56 -3.20 -18.56
CA ILE A 69 -11.03 -4.38 -17.84
C ILE A 69 -9.62 -4.73 -18.33
N GLN A 70 -9.37 -4.63 -19.64
CA GLN A 70 -8.06 -4.90 -20.22
C GLN A 70 -7.03 -3.84 -19.81
N LEU A 71 -7.41 -2.57 -19.77
CA LEU A 71 -6.48 -1.48 -19.45
C LEU A 71 -6.17 -1.40 -17.95
N TRP A 72 -7.18 -1.61 -17.11
CA TRP A 72 -7.07 -1.57 -15.66
C TRP A 72 -7.47 -2.92 -15.06
N PRO A 73 -6.64 -3.96 -15.27
CA PRO A 73 -6.91 -5.27 -14.71
C PRO A 73 -6.96 -5.19 -13.19
N PHE A 74 -7.97 -5.83 -12.61
CA PHE A 74 -8.08 -5.93 -11.16
C PHE A 74 -6.87 -6.66 -10.58
N SER A 75 -6.34 -6.12 -9.50
CA SER A 75 -5.29 -6.78 -8.74
C SER A 75 -5.43 -6.43 -7.26
N GLY A 76 -4.97 -7.37 -6.43
CA GLY A 76 -4.95 -7.20 -4.99
C GLY A 76 -6.30 -7.39 -4.32
N LYS A 77 -6.50 -6.72 -3.18
CA LYS A 77 -7.73 -6.82 -2.40
C LYS A 77 -8.82 -5.90 -2.94
N ARG A 78 -10.08 -6.24 -2.71
CA ARG A 78 -11.19 -5.38 -3.13
C ARG A 78 -11.32 -4.20 -2.17
N CYS A 79 -11.14 -2.99 -2.69
CA CYS A 79 -11.23 -1.72 -1.95
C CYS A 79 -12.43 -0.87 -2.34
N ILE A 80 -13.20 -1.26 -3.37
CA ILE A 80 -14.48 -0.65 -3.72
C ILE A 80 -15.57 -1.73 -3.65
N SER A 81 -16.67 -1.45 -2.96
CA SER A 81 -17.79 -2.40 -2.83
C SER A 81 -18.42 -2.67 -4.19
N LYS A 82 -19.00 -3.85 -4.38
CA LYS A 82 -19.76 -4.17 -5.60
C LYS A 82 -20.77 -3.05 -5.90
N SER A 83 -20.76 -2.54 -7.13
CA SER A 83 -21.59 -1.41 -7.60
C SER A 83 -21.40 -0.10 -6.81
N GLY A 84 -20.29 0.03 -6.08
CA GLY A 84 -19.92 1.23 -5.33
C GLY A 84 -18.83 2.04 -6.03
N SER A 85 -18.57 3.24 -5.50
CA SER A 85 -17.52 4.13 -6.00
C SER A 85 -16.60 4.70 -4.91
N ASP A 86 -16.92 4.47 -3.64
CA ASP A 86 -16.06 4.90 -2.52
C ASP A 86 -14.94 3.89 -2.29
N TYR A 87 -13.72 4.40 -2.15
CA TYR A 87 -12.55 3.61 -1.90
C TYR A 87 -12.27 3.48 -0.41
N TYR A 88 -12.12 2.24 0.04
CA TYR A 88 -11.80 1.84 1.40
C TYR A 88 -10.44 1.16 1.39
N TRP A 89 -9.39 1.86 1.80
CA TRP A 89 -8.02 1.34 1.83
C TRP A 89 -7.85 0.06 2.67
N MET A 90 -8.76 -0.22 3.62
CA MET A 90 -8.79 -1.47 4.38
C MET A 90 -9.28 -2.67 3.58
N GLY A 91 -9.92 -2.43 2.44
CA GLY A 91 -10.77 -3.39 1.78
C GLY A 91 -12.22 -3.29 2.22
N VAL A 92 -13.13 -3.77 1.38
CA VAL A 92 -14.58 -3.84 1.64
C VAL A 92 -15.04 -5.23 2.04
N ASP A 93 -14.22 -6.24 1.76
CA ASP A 93 -14.47 -7.61 2.19
C ASP A 93 -14.00 -7.76 3.64
N LYS A 94 -14.84 -8.37 4.49
CA LYS A 94 -14.52 -8.62 5.91
C LYS A 94 -13.36 -9.61 6.10
N THR A 95 -12.98 -10.29 5.02
CA THR A 95 -11.86 -11.23 4.98
C THR A 95 -10.63 -10.52 4.46
N ARG A 96 -9.55 -10.54 5.25
CA ARG A 96 -8.24 -10.06 4.81
C ARG A 96 -7.79 -10.86 3.60
N ALA A 97 -7.16 -10.20 2.63
CA ALA A 97 -6.46 -10.91 1.58
C ALA A 97 -5.17 -11.53 2.14
N ASP A 98 -4.50 -12.35 1.32
CA ASP A 98 -3.16 -12.84 1.64
C ASP A 98 -2.15 -11.68 1.84
N ASP A 99 -1.10 -11.93 2.63
CA ASP A 99 -0.13 -10.92 3.03
C ASP A 99 0.56 -10.27 1.82
N GLU A 100 0.91 -11.07 0.81
CA GLU A 100 1.53 -10.56 -0.40
C GLU A 100 0.62 -9.55 -1.10
N VAL A 101 -0.67 -9.85 -1.19
CA VAL A 101 -1.66 -8.97 -1.81
C VAL A 101 -1.78 -7.64 -1.05
N GLU A 102 -1.87 -7.71 0.28
CA GLU A 102 -1.96 -6.53 1.14
C GLU A 102 -0.71 -5.65 1.02
N ILE A 103 0.48 -6.26 0.96
CA ILE A 103 1.76 -5.55 0.82
C ILE A 103 1.85 -4.88 -0.56
N ARG A 104 1.55 -5.60 -1.65
CA ARG A 104 1.59 -5.04 -3.00
C ARG A 104 0.68 -3.83 -3.13
N HIS A 105 -0.53 -3.93 -2.58
CA HIS A 105 -1.49 -2.83 -2.56
C HIS A 105 -1.00 -1.63 -1.73
N ALA A 106 -0.40 -1.88 -0.56
CA ALA A 106 0.22 -0.85 0.24
C ALA A 106 1.35 -0.13 -0.51
N VAL A 107 2.19 -0.87 -1.22
CA VAL A 107 3.27 -0.30 -2.04
C VAL A 107 2.71 0.56 -3.17
N THR A 108 1.69 0.09 -3.89
CA THR A 108 1.01 0.89 -4.93
C THR A 108 0.49 2.21 -4.37
N SER A 109 -0.11 2.17 -3.17
CA SER A 109 -0.62 3.36 -2.48
C SER A 109 0.50 4.30 -2.05
N ILE A 110 1.60 3.78 -1.53
CA ILE A 110 2.78 4.57 -1.14
C ILE A 110 3.39 5.25 -2.36
N LEU A 111 3.63 4.52 -3.46
CA LEU A 111 4.25 5.04 -4.68
C LEU A 111 3.40 6.10 -5.39
N ALA A 112 2.08 6.09 -5.18
CA ALA A 112 1.19 7.13 -5.67
C ALA A 112 1.51 8.52 -5.07
N GLU A 113 1.96 8.55 -3.82
CA GLU A 113 2.27 9.76 -3.07
C GLU A 113 3.78 10.04 -3.01
N TYR A 114 4.59 8.98 -2.94
CA TYR A 114 6.05 9.03 -2.81
C TYR A 114 6.69 8.21 -3.93
N PRO A 115 6.80 8.76 -5.16
CA PRO A 115 7.33 8.03 -6.32
C PRO A 115 8.78 7.56 -6.19
N THR A 116 9.53 8.11 -5.22
CA THR A 116 10.91 7.72 -4.93
C THR A 116 11.01 6.65 -3.84
N PHE A 117 9.88 6.17 -3.29
CA PHE A 117 9.88 5.07 -2.34
C PHE A 117 10.51 3.81 -2.96
N ASN A 118 11.38 3.15 -2.22
CA ASN A 118 12.10 1.96 -2.65
C ASN A 118 12.29 0.97 -1.47
N GLU A 119 13.09 -0.07 -1.67
CA GLU A 119 13.38 -1.06 -0.63
C GLU A 119 13.88 -0.40 0.67
N GLU A 120 14.72 0.63 0.56
CA GLU A 120 15.31 1.32 1.71
C GLU A 120 14.34 2.24 2.45
N GLY A 121 13.22 2.65 1.83
CA GLY A 121 12.20 3.49 2.45
C GLY A 121 11.89 4.76 1.65
N LEU A 122 11.67 5.88 2.35
CA LEU A 122 11.28 7.17 1.76
C LEU A 122 12.52 7.91 1.26
N TYR A 123 13.14 7.43 0.19
CA TYR A 123 14.39 7.99 -0.30
C TYR A 123 14.27 9.47 -0.70
N TRP A 124 15.06 10.32 -0.05
CA TRP A 124 15.34 11.70 -0.48
C TRP A 124 16.61 11.70 -1.34
N ARG A 125 16.56 12.35 -2.51
CA ARG A 125 17.56 12.35 -3.59
C ARG A 125 18.98 12.82 -3.16
N GLU A 126 19.72 12.03 -2.38
CA GLU A 126 21.09 12.41 -1.95
C GLU A 126 22.20 11.42 -2.35
N ARG A 127 21.91 10.32 -3.07
CA ARG A 127 22.95 9.46 -3.66
C ARG A 127 22.61 9.07 -5.10
N ASN A 128 23.64 8.97 -5.95
CA ASN A 128 23.61 8.50 -7.34
C ASN A 128 23.28 6.99 -7.45
N ILE A 129 22.25 6.53 -6.75
CA ILE A 129 21.78 5.15 -6.78
C ILE A 129 20.59 5.10 -7.74
N ALA A 130 20.62 4.16 -8.69
CA ALA A 130 19.48 3.92 -9.56
C ALA A 130 18.26 3.55 -8.70
N TRP A 131 17.12 4.17 -8.96
CA TRP A 131 15.90 3.81 -8.26
C TRP A 131 15.44 2.42 -8.73
N GLU A 132 15.17 1.55 -7.78
CA GLU A 132 14.64 0.20 -8.01
C GLU A 132 13.25 0.09 -7.39
N HIS A 133 12.35 -0.58 -8.11
CA HIS A 133 10.99 -0.78 -7.62
C HIS A 133 11.02 -1.76 -6.43
N PRO A 134 10.44 -1.44 -5.26
CA PRO A 134 10.58 -2.26 -4.06
C PRO A 134 10.04 -3.69 -4.23
N LEU A 135 8.99 -3.88 -5.04
CA LEU A 135 8.43 -5.21 -5.34
C LEU A 135 9.32 -6.10 -6.22
N ASP A 136 10.40 -5.56 -6.81
CA ASP A 136 11.36 -6.37 -7.58
C ASP A 136 12.37 -7.07 -6.66
N SER A 137 12.44 -6.67 -5.38
CA SER A 137 13.30 -7.27 -4.36
C SER A 137 12.56 -8.35 -3.56
N LEU A 138 13.04 -9.58 -3.64
CA LEU A 138 12.54 -10.68 -2.82
C LEU A 138 12.75 -10.41 -1.31
N ARG A 139 13.86 -9.76 -0.96
CA ARG A 139 14.19 -9.40 0.44
C ARG A 139 13.17 -8.43 1.00
N PHE A 140 12.74 -7.46 0.20
CA PHE A 140 11.71 -6.51 0.59
C PHE A 140 10.40 -7.21 0.97
N MET A 141 9.93 -8.15 0.14
CA MET A 141 8.70 -8.89 0.36
C MET A 141 8.78 -9.79 1.60
N ILE A 142 9.89 -10.53 1.77
CA ILE A 142 10.11 -11.36 2.96
C ILE A 142 10.10 -10.49 4.23
N GLY A 143 10.80 -9.35 4.22
CA GLY A 143 10.82 -8.41 5.33
C GLY A 143 9.44 -7.83 5.66
N ALA A 144 8.68 -7.45 4.64
CA ALA A 144 7.35 -6.87 4.82
C ALA A 144 6.35 -7.89 5.41
N THR A 145 6.39 -9.13 4.93
CA THR A 145 5.56 -10.24 5.48
C THR A 145 5.94 -10.53 6.94
N SER A 146 7.23 -10.55 7.26
CA SER A 146 7.71 -10.69 8.64
C SER A 146 7.19 -9.58 9.55
N CYS A 147 7.27 -8.31 9.10
CA CYS A 147 6.68 -7.19 9.82
C CYS A 147 5.16 -7.33 10.01
N MET A 148 4.42 -7.78 9.00
CA MET A 148 2.98 -8.00 9.13
C MET A 148 2.65 -9.06 10.18
N ARG A 149 3.40 -10.17 10.20
CA ARG A 149 3.27 -11.22 11.22
C ARG A 149 3.51 -10.65 12.60
N TRP A 150 4.60 -9.91 12.77
CA TRP A 150 4.93 -9.26 14.04
C TRP A 150 3.84 -8.28 14.53
N ILE A 151 3.33 -7.41 13.65
CA ILE A 151 2.23 -6.47 13.95
C ILE A 151 1.02 -7.25 14.50
N ARG A 152 0.70 -8.39 13.88
CA ARG A 152 -0.46 -9.21 14.26
C ARG A 152 -0.25 -9.94 15.57
N THR A 153 0.90 -10.59 15.75
CA THR A 153 1.24 -11.31 16.99
C THR A 153 1.17 -10.39 18.21
N HIS A 154 1.54 -9.11 18.04
CA HIS A 154 1.53 -8.14 19.12
C HIS A 154 0.20 -7.36 19.24
N GLY A 155 -0.84 -7.74 18.49
CA GLY A 155 -2.15 -7.10 18.57
C GLY A 155 -2.16 -5.63 18.11
N LEU A 156 -1.23 -5.27 17.21
CA LEU A 156 -1.09 -3.92 16.66
C LEU A 156 -1.90 -3.73 15.37
N SER A 157 -2.66 -4.71 14.90
CA SER A 157 -3.66 -4.42 13.85
C SER A 157 -4.75 -3.53 14.45
N GLN A 158 -5.08 -2.40 13.82
CA GLN A 158 -6.16 -1.48 14.24
C GLN A 158 -5.85 -0.57 15.47
N CYS A 159 -4.58 -0.31 15.76
CA CYS A 159 -4.18 0.60 16.84
C CYS A 159 -3.87 2.04 16.36
N GLN A 160 -4.44 2.46 15.23
CA GLN A 160 -4.28 3.81 14.70
C GLN A 160 -4.97 4.86 15.58
N ILE A 161 -4.39 6.05 15.61
CA ILE A 161 -4.95 7.25 16.24
C ILE A 161 -4.94 8.40 15.22
N LYS A 162 -5.66 9.48 15.52
CA LYS A 162 -5.77 10.65 14.62
C LYS A 162 -4.49 11.50 14.55
N THR A 163 -3.59 11.34 15.51
CA THR A 163 -2.40 12.18 15.68
C THR A 163 -1.12 11.40 15.38
N PHE A 164 -0.02 12.13 15.19
CA PHE A 164 1.33 11.57 15.12
C PHE A 164 2.11 11.98 16.37
N PRO A 165 2.13 11.15 17.44
CA PRO A 165 2.89 11.44 18.65
C PRO A 165 4.37 11.60 18.31
N LYS A 166 5.01 12.66 18.81
CA LYS A 166 6.43 12.95 18.54
C LYS A 166 7.38 11.89 19.13
N ASP A 167 7.00 11.31 20.25
CA ASP A 167 7.83 10.34 21.00
C ASP A 167 7.62 8.89 20.52
N ASN A 168 6.79 8.68 19.49
CA ASN A 168 6.64 7.35 18.91
C ASN A 168 7.90 6.96 18.14
N PRO A 169 8.23 5.65 18.10
CA PRO A 169 9.28 5.17 17.25
C PRO A 169 9.01 5.47 15.78
N THR A 170 10.11 5.74 15.08
CA THR A 170 10.15 5.84 13.62
C THR A 170 10.17 4.45 12.99
N SER A 171 10.12 4.39 11.67
CA SER A 171 10.35 3.14 10.92
C SER A 171 11.67 2.47 11.31
N TYR A 172 12.71 3.24 11.62
CA TYR A 172 14.00 2.69 12.02
C TYR A 172 13.91 2.00 13.38
N GLY A 173 13.32 2.66 14.38
CA GLY A 173 13.15 2.08 15.71
C GLY A 173 12.26 0.84 15.69
N LEU A 174 11.16 0.89 14.94
CA LEU A 174 10.24 -0.23 14.81
C LEU A 174 10.86 -1.41 14.05
N LYS A 175 11.64 -1.19 12.98
CA LYS A 175 12.22 -2.31 12.23
C LYS A 175 13.20 -3.10 13.11
N HIS A 176 13.97 -2.42 13.95
CA HIS A 176 14.88 -3.06 14.91
C HIS A 176 14.14 -3.85 15.98
N ALA A 177 12.94 -3.41 16.38
CA ALA A 177 12.09 -4.21 17.26
C ALA A 177 11.65 -5.52 16.60
N VAL A 178 11.29 -5.48 15.31
CA VAL A 178 10.98 -6.69 14.53
C VAL A 178 12.23 -7.56 14.35
N GLU A 179 13.38 -6.99 13.99
CA GLU A 179 14.64 -7.73 13.84
C GLU A 179 15.05 -8.44 15.16
N ASN A 180 14.87 -7.79 16.31
CA ASN A 180 15.15 -8.41 17.61
C ASN A 180 14.16 -9.52 17.95
N TYR A 181 12.87 -9.36 17.62
CA TYR A 181 11.89 -10.43 17.73
C TYR A 181 12.25 -11.63 16.84
N ASN A 182 12.64 -11.37 15.59
CA ASN A 182 13.07 -12.40 14.65
C ASN A 182 14.31 -13.14 15.13
N LYS A 183 15.30 -12.44 15.72
CA LYS A 183 16.46 -13.09 16.34
C LYS A 183 16.05 -14.08 17.42
N GLY A 184 15.04 -13.76 18.24
CA GLY A 184 14.49 -14.69 19.22
C GLY A 184 13.97 -15.97 18.57
N ILE A 185 13.13 -15.83 17.54
CA ILE A 185 12.60 -16.97 16.76
C ILE A 185 13.72 -17.78 16.12
N ILE A 186 14.71 -17.12 15.50
CA ILE A 186 15.83 -17.79 14.83
C ILE A 186 16.65 -18.60 15.84
N ASN A 187 16.88 -18.06 17.03
CA ASN A 187 17.61 -18.77 18.09
C ASN A 187 16.83 -19.98 18.63
N GLU A 188 15.50 -19.89 18.69
CA GLU A 188 14.64 -20.96 19.22
C GLU A 188 14.30 -22.05 18.20
N HIS A 189 14.17 -21.68 16.92
CA HIS A 189 13.58 -22.53 15.87
C HIS A 189 14.43 -22.65 14.59
N GLY A 190 15.58 -21.98 14.50
CA GLY A 190 16.44 -21.97 13.32
C GLY A 190 16.08 -20.88 12.30
N ASN A 191 16.90 -20.76 11.25
CA ASN A 191 16.91 -19.59 10.33
C ASN A 191 15.89 -19.66 9.17
N ASP A 192 14.93 -20.59 9.22
CA ASP A 192 14.10 -20.91 8.05
C ASP A 192 12.79 -20.10 7.99
N MET A 193 12.43 -19.37 9.06
CA MET A 193 11.10 -18.74 9.18
C MET A 193 11.07 -17.21 9.17
N GLU A 194 12.17 -16.53 9.54
CA GLU A 194 12.20 -15.08 9.72
C GLU A 194 13.50 -14.45 9.23
N PRO A 195 13.47 -13.26 8.59
CA PRO A 195 14.68 -12.56 8.18
C PRO A 195 15.38 -11.91 9.39
N GLY A 196 16.70 -12.04 9.46
CA GLY A 196 17.50 -11.34 10.49
C GLY A 196 17.66 -9.83 10.27
N TYR A 197 17.47 -9.36 9.04
CA TYR A 197 17.53 -7.94 8.67
C TYR A 197 16.27 -7.53 7.92
N ILE A 198 15.72 -6.36 8.24
CA ILE A 198 14.53 -5.79 7.62
C ILE A 198 14.84 -4.36 7.17
N THR A 199 14.38 -3.96 6.00
CA THR A 199 14.59 -2.60 5.50
C THR A 199 13.49 -1.66 6.05
N ASN A 200 13.75 -0.35 6.08
CA ASN A 200 12.69 0.59 6.51
C ASN A 200 11.50 0.54 5.54
N GLY A 201 11.75 0.37 4.24
CA GLY A 201 10.69 0.23 3.24
C GLY A 201 9.77 -0.95 3.53
N SER A 202 10.32 -2.12 3.87
CA SER A 202 9.52 -3.30 4.23
C SER A 202 8.57 -3.03 5.40
N LEU A 203 9.07 -2.39 6.46
CA LEU A 203 8.23 -2.03 7.60
C LEU A 203 7.17 -0.99 7.21
N ILE A 204 7.54 0.05 6.47
CA ILE A 204 6.58 1.09 6.03
C ILE A 204 5.43 0.45 5.25
N ALA A 205 5.75 -0.45 4.31
CA ALA A 205 4.74 -1.19 3.54
C ALA A 205 3.84 -2.05 4.45
N ALA A 206 4.41 -2.78 5.39
CA ALA A 206 3.64 -3.60 6.34
C ALA A 206 2.72 -2.76 7.25
N MET A 207 3.19 -1.59 7.68
CA MET A 207 2.41 -0.63 8.47
C MET A 207 1.26 -0.07 7.65
N VAL A 208 1.50 0.34 6.40
CA VAL A 208 0.44 0.83 5.49
C VAL A 208 -0.56 -0.29 5.15
N ALA A 209 -0.09 -1.52 4.94
CA ALA A 209 -0.96 -2.69 4.73
C ALA A 209 -1.88 -2.95 5.93
N ASN A 210 -1.40 -2.69 7.16
CA ASN A 210 -2.22 -2.75 8.37
C ASN A 210 -2.98 -1.46 8.66
N GLY A 211 -2.79 -0.43 7.83
CA GLY A 211 -3.61 0.76 7.83
C GLY A 211 -3.11 1.99 8.52
N TYR A 212 -1.86 1.96 8.91
CA TYR A 212 -1.23 3.12 9.48
C TYR A 212 -1.04 4.18 8.39
N VAL A 213 -1.40 5.41 8.74
CA VAL A 213 -0.97 6.58 8.00
C VAL A 213 0.43 6.92 8.49
N PHE A 214 1.32 7.29 7.58
CA PHE A 214 2.67 7.70 7.92
C PHE A 214 2.96 9.14 7.51
N LYS A 215 3.97 9.73 8.14
CA LYS A 215 4.56 11.01 7.78
C LYS A 215 6.06 10.82 7.52
N PRO A 216 6.60 11.29 6.39
CA PRO A 216 8.04 11.29 6.16
C PRO A 216 8.78 12.09 7.24
N ILE A 217 9.94 11.60 7.64
CA ILE A 217 10.92 12.34 8.44
C ILE A 217 12.26 12.36 7.71
N LYS A 218 13.31 12.86 8.35
CA LYS A 218 14.64 12.98 7.73
C LYS A 218 15.14 11.63 7.18
N GLY A 219 15.64 11.66 5.95
CA GLY A 219 16.20 10.49 5.27
C GLY A 219 15.12 9.50 4.84
N ILE A 220 15.41 8.21 4.98
CA ILE A 220 14.57 7.08 4.51
C ILE A 220 13.40 6.73 5.45
N ASN A 221 13.26 7.45 6.55
CA ASN A 221 12.45 7.04 7.69
C ASN A 221 11.05 7.66 7.70
N ALA A 222 10.12 7.03 8.41
CA ALA A 222 8.75 7.50 8.59
C ALA A 222 8.30 7.49 10.06
N LEU A 223 7.34 8.35 10.42
CA LEU A 223 6.55 8.28 11.65
C LEU A 223 5.16 7.73 11.35
N PHE A 224 4.55 7.00 12.28
CA PHE A 224 3.23 6.40 12.11
C PHE A 224 2.22 6.92 13.14
N ASN A 225 0.95 6.96 12.75
CA ASN A 225 -0.16 7.33 13.61
C ASN A 225 -0.59 6.20 14.55
N ILE A 226 0.34 5.56 15.24
CA ILE A 226 0.09 4.42 16.14
C ILE A 226 -0.10 4.85 17.60
N SER A 227 -0.99 4.17 18.33
CA SER A 227 -1.24 4.45 19.74
C SER A 227 -0.01 4.14 20.62
N PRO A 228 0.51 5.12 21.40
CA PRO A 228 1.60 4.88 22.35
C PRO A 228 1.24 3.82 23.39
N LYS A 229 -0.04 3.79 23.80
CA LYS A 229 -0.55 2.78 24.76
C LYS A 229 -0.49 1.37 24.17
N ALA A 230 -0.84 1.23 22.88
CA ALA A 230 -0.78 -0.07 22.19
C ALA A 230 0.67 -0.53 22.02
N LEU A 231 1.56 0.37 21.59
CA LEU A 231 3.00 0.09 21.51
C LEU A 231 3.58 -0.36 22.86
N LYS A 232 3.28 0.36 23.94
CA LYS A 232 3.74 -0.02 25.29
C LYS A 232 3.23 -1.40 25.69
N LYS A 233 1.96 -1.73 25.37
CA LYS A 233 1.38 -3.06 25.63
C LYS A 233 2.05 -4.16 24.80
N ALA A 234 2.44 -3.86 23.57
CA ALA A 234 3.23 -4.74 22.71
C ALA A 234 4.69 -4.89 23.16
N GLY A 235 5.09 -4.25 24.27
CA GLY A 235 6.43 -4.34 24.82
C GLY A 235 7.36 -3.20 24.43
N SER A 236 6.88 -2.10 23.82
CA SER A 236 7.77 -1.04 23.32
C SER A 236 8.60 -0.32 24.37
N SER A 237 8.26 -0.45 25.66
CA SER A 237 9.08 0.11 26.74
C SER A 237 10.47 -0.54 26.87
N THR A 238 10.74 -1.63 26.15
CA THR A 238 12.06 -2.28 26.08
C THR A 238 12.79 -2.00 24.76
N TRP A 239 12.21 -1.22 23.85
CA TRP A 239 12.77 -1.01 22.51
C TRP A 239 13.68 0.21 22.56
N VAL A 240 14.99 -0.02 22.54
CA VAL A 240 15.98 1.07 22.58
C VAL A 240 15.93 1.82 21.25
N TYR A 241 15.54 3.10 21.32
CA TYR A 241 15.49 4.01 20.19
C TYR A 241 16.89 4.56 19.92
N TYR A 242 17.55 4.11 18.84
CA TYR A 242 18.76 4.74 18.31
C TYR A 242 18.43 5.64 17.13
#